data_AF-A0A178LGS4-F1
#
_entry.id   AF-A0A178LGS4-F1
#
_cell.length_a   1.000
_cell.length_b   1.000
_cell.length_c   1.000
_cell.angle_alpha   90.00
_cell.angle_beta   90.00
_cell.angle_gamma   90.00
#
_symmetry.space_group_name_H-M   'P 1'
#
loop_
_entity.id
_entity.type
_entity.pdbx_description
1 polymer ?
#
loop_
_entity_poly.entity_id
_entity_poly.type
_entity_poly.pdbx_seq_one_letter_code
_entity_poly.pdbx_strand_id
1 'polypeptide(L)'
;MADAKPFITIHYCTQCQWLLRSGWLAQELLSTFGTDLGGVTLLPGTGGVFKIACGGEVLWERKRDGGFPDARTLKNRVRDLMFPERDLGHGEGQRRDGGDGAPEGA
;
A
#
# COMPACT_ATOMS: atom_id res chain seq x y z
N MET A 1 17.14 20.49 12.44
CA MET A 1 16.10 20.60 11.40
C MET A 1 15.04 19.58 11.77
N ALA A 2 13.78 19.98 11.92
CA ALA A 2 12.74 19.02 12.29
C ALA A 2 12.72 17.89 11.27
N ASP A 3 12.90 16.65 11.72
CA ASP A 3 12.76 15.46 10.88
C ASP A 3 11.39 15.51 10.20
N ALA A 4 11.39 15.78 8.89
CA ALA A 4 10.17 15.95 8.14
C ALA A 4 9.52 14.58 7.97
N LYS A 5 8.47 14.32 8.75
CA LYS A 5 7.75 13.05 8.71
C LYS A 5 7.14 12.83 7.31
N PRO A 6 7.20 11.62 6.77
CA PRO A 6 6.67 11.32 5.46
C PRO A 6 5.14 11.52 5.39
N PHE A 7 4.68 12.11 4.30
CA PHE A 7 3.25 12.23 3.97
C PHE A 7 2.90 11.28 2.83
N ILE A 8 1.80 10.56 3.01
CA ILE A 8 1.27 9.66 1.99
C ILE A 8 0.07 10.31 1.31
N THR A 9 -0.01 10.19 -0.01
CA THR A 9 -1.18 10.61 -0.79
C THR A 9 -1.84 9.40 -1.44
N ILE A 10 -3.16 9.31 -1.36
CA ILE A 10 -3.97 8.32 -2.08
C ILE A 10 -4.89 9.08 -3.03
N HIS A 11 -4.55 9.10 -4.32
CA HIS A 11 -5.36 9.70 -5.37
C HIS A 11 -6.34 8.66 -5.91
N TYR A 12 -7.65 8.89 -5.77
CA TYR A 12 -8.68 7.90 -6.06
C TYR A 12 -9.82 8.45 -6.92
N CYS A 13 -10.36 7.60 -7.79
CA CYS A 13 -11.53 7.90 -8.60
C CYS A 13 -12.81 7.99 -7.76
N THR A 14 -13.46 9.15 -7.74
CA THR A 14 -14.74 9.36 -7.04
C THR A 14 -15.91 8.69 -7.76
N GLN A 15 -15.96 8.79 -9.09
CA GLN A 15 -17.00 8.18 -9.94
C GLN A 15 -17.03 6.65 -9.81
N CYS A 16 -15.89 6.06 -9.47
CA CYS A 16 -15.71 4.62 -9.33
C CYS A 16 -16.08 4.10 -7.93
N GLN A 17 -16.53 4.97 -7.02
CA GLN A 17 -16.86 4.65 -5.62
C GLN A 17 -15.69 4.05 -4.82
N TRP A 18 -14.45 4.50 -5.08
CA TRP A 18 -13.26 3.99 -4.40
C TRP A 18 -12.87 4.75 -3.12
N LEU A 19 -13.73 5.66 -2.64
CA LEU A 19 -13.49 6.38 -1.38
C LEU A 19 -13.32 5.41 -0.21
N LEU A 20 -14.22 4.45 -0.03
CA LEU A 20 -14.17 3.51 1.10
C LEU A 20 -12.88 2.69 1.14
N ARG A 21 -12.45 2.18 -0.02
CA ARG A 21 -11.17 1.48 -0.15
C ARG A 21 -10.00 2.38 0.22
N SER A 22 -10.00 3.61 -0.27
CA SER A 22 -8.93 4.59 -0.03
C SER A 22 -8.87 4.98 1.44
N GLY A 23 -10.02 5.22 2.06
CA GLY A 23 -10.14 5.52 3.49
C GLY A 23 -9.68 4.36 4.37
N TRP A 24 -10.05 3.12 4.04
CA TRP A 24 -9.59 1.95 4.77
C TRP A 24 -8.06 1.78 4.69
N LEU A 25 -7.46 1.91 3.51
CA LEU A 25 -6.00 1.85 3.37
C LEU A 25 -5.29 2.98 4.12
N ALA A 26 -5.88 4.18 4.14
CA ALA A 26 -5.34 5.28 4.95
C ALA A 26 -5.37 4.95 6.45
N GLN A 27 -6.45 4.33 6.94
CA GLN A 27 -6.55 3.88 8.34
C GLN A 27 -5.52 2.79 8.66
N GLU A 28 -5.32 1.82 7.78
CA GLU A 28 -4.30 0.78 7.94
C GLU A 28 -2.89 1.37 8.10
N LEU A 29 -2.57 2.37 7.28
CA LEU A 29 -1.29 3.08 7.34
C LEU A 29 -1.13 3.87 8.65
N LEU A 30 -2.12 4.67 9.00
CA LEU A 30 -2.10 5.48 10.22
C LEU A 30 -2.08 4.61 11.49
N SER A 31 -2.76 3.46 11.48
CA SER A 31 -2.76 2.50 12.59
C SER A 31 -1.39 1.83 12.75
N THR A 32 -0.71 1.52 11.65
CA THR A 32 0.58 0.81 11.68
C THR A 32 1.75 1.72 12.01
N PHE A 33 1.81 2.88 11.35
CA PHE A 33 2.95 3.79 11.45
C PHE A 33 2.72 4.92 12.46
N GLY A 34 1.48 5.14 12.91
CA GLY A 34 1.17 6.07 13.98
C GLY A 34 1.77 7.46 13.77
N THR A 35 2.52 7.92 14.77
CA THR A 35 3.16 9.23 14.78
C THR A 35 4.40 9.32 13.90
N ASP A 36 4.85 8.23 13.27
CA ASP A 36 5.98 8.26 12.34
C ASP A 36 5.60 8.86 10.98
N LEU A 37 4.30 8.86 10.64
CA LEU A 37 3.79 9.58 9.47
C LEU A 37 3.43 11.03 9.83
N GLY A 38 3.63 11.93 8.87
CA GLY A 38 3.11 13.30 8.93
C GLY A 38 1.60 13.32 8.66
N GLY A 39 1.11 12.38 7.85
CA GLY A 39 -0.30 12.20 7.58
C GLY A 39 -0.57 11.40 6.30
N VAL A 40 -1.85 11.12 6.08
CA VAL A 40 -2.35 10.53 4.83
C VAL A 40 -3.40 11.45 4.23
N THR A 41 -3.19 11.89 2.99
CA THR A 41 -4.13 12.75 2.26
C THR A 41 -4.89 11.93 1.23
N LEU A 42 -6.22 12.00 1.28
CA LEU A 42 -7.09 11.46 0.24
C LEU A 42 -7.33 12.53 -0.83
N LEU A 43 -6.87 12.29 -2.04
CA LEU A 43 -7.01 13.21 -3.18
C LEU A 43 -8.14 12.71 -4.10
N PRO A 44 -9.27 13.41 -4.21
CA PRO A 44 -10.34 13.05 -5.14
C PRO A 44 -9.91 13.27 -6.60
N GLY A 45 -10.21 12.30 -7.47
CA GLY A 45 -9.95 12.36 -8.90
C GLY A 45 -11.00 11.63 -9.73
N THR A 46 -10.74 11.50 -11.03
CA THR A 46 -11.65 10.87 -12.01
C THR A 46 -10.88 9.91 -12.94
N GLY A 47 -11.57 9.31 -13.91
CA GLY A 47 -10.89 8.54 -14.97
C GLY A 47 -10.27 7.22 -14.51
N GLY A 48 -10.80 6.62 -13.44
CA GLY A 48 -10.27 5.36 -12.89
C GLY A 48 -8.87 5.49 -12.30
N VAL A 49 -8.47 6.68 -11.84
CA VAL A 49 -7.20 6.88 -11.12
C VAL A 49 -7.22 6.15 -9.79
N PHE A 50 -6.14 5.43 -9.50
CA PHE A 50 -5.84 4.96 -8.17
C PHE A 50 -4.32 4.88 -8.02
N LYS A 51 -3.74 5.85 -7.31
CA LYS A 51 -2.29 6.02 -7.14
C LYS A 51 -1.97 6.33 -5.69
N ILE A 52 -0.99 5.63 -5.14
CA ILE A 52 -0.46 5.86 -3.80
C ILE A 52 0.99 6.32 -3.93
N ALA A 53 1.33 7.41 -3.26
CA ALA A 53 2.68 7.98 -3.28
C ALA A 53 3.11 8.47 -1.91
N CYS A 54 4.42 8.48 -1.65
CA CYS A 54 5.04 9.01 -0.44
C CYS A 54 6.16 9.96 -0.83
N GLY A 55 6.08 11.23 -0.41
CA GLY A 55 7.13 12.22 -0.74
C GLY A 55 7.39 12.43 -2.24
N GLY A 56 6.44 12.09 -3.12
CA GLY A 56 6.60 12.14 -4.58
C GLY A 56 6.94 10.79 -5.23
N GLU A 57 7.38 9.79 -4.45
CA GLU A 57 7.69 8.46 -4.95
C GLU A 57 6.44 7.56 -5.02
N VAL A 58 6.29 6.84 -6.13
CA VAL A 58 5.07 6.06 -6.43
C VAL A 58 5.13 4.66 -5.84
N LEU A 59 4.52 4.51 -4.67
CA LEU A 59 4.35 3.24 -3.99
C LEU A 59 3.41 2.27 -4.71
N TRP A 60 2.34 2.77 -5.35
CA TRP A 60 1.39 1.94 -6.10
C TRP A 60 0.67 2.75 -7.18
N GLU A 61 0.44 2.14 -8.34
CA GLU A 61 -0.43 2.65 -9.39
C GLU A 61 -1.24 1.50 -9.99
N ARG A 62 -2.56 1.68 -10.07
CA ARG A 62 -3.50 0.59 -10.38
C ARG A 62 -3.28 -0.08 -11.72
N LYS A 63 -2.92 0.66 -12.78
CA LYS A 63 -2.68 0.05 -14.09
C LYS A 63 -1.34 -0.68 -14.13
N ARG A 64 -0.29 -0.08 -13.56
CA ARG A 64 1.09 -0.62 -13.49
C ARG A 64 1.18 -1.86 -12.62
N ASP A 65 0.59 -1.81 -11.42
CA ASP A 65 0.73 -2.83 -10.37
C ASP A 65 -0.41 -3.87 -10.38
N GLY A 66 -1.35 -3.79 -11.33
CA GLY A 66 -2.37 -4.82 -11.52
C GLY A 66 -3.51 -4.79 -10.50
N GLY A 67 -4.18 -3.65 -10.35
CA GLY A 67 -5.37 -3.50 -9.50
C GLY A 67 -5.09 -2.74 -8.21
N PHE A 68 -5.64 -3.20 -7.09
CA PHE A 68 -5.51 -2.54 -5.79
C PHE A 68 -4.57 -3.33 -4.89
N PRO A 69 -3.74 -2.66 -4.07
CA PRO A 69 -2.93 -3.37 -3.11
C PRO A 69 -3.81 -3.91 -1.99
N ASP A 70 -3.43 -5.05 -1.43
CA ASP A 70 -3.83 -5.40 -0.08
C ASP A 70 -3.05 -4.57 0.97
N ALA A 71 -3.54 -4.54 2.20
CA ALA A 71 -2.93 -3.75 3.27
C ALA A 71 -1.50 -4.19 3.61
N ARG A 72 -1.20 -5.49 3.54
CA ARG A 72 0.13 -6.03 3.85
C ARG A 72 1.15 -5.56 2.82
N THR A 73 0.83 -5.72 1.54
CA THR A 73 1.65 -5.26 0.41
C THR A 73 1.92 -3.76 0.52
N LEU A 74 0.89 -2.97 0.82
CA LEU A 74 1.04 -1.52 0.96
C LEU A 74 1.93 -1.15 2.16
N LYS A 75 1.70 -1.75 3.33
CA LYS A 75 2.50 -1.50 4.54
C LYS A 75 3.97 -1.88 4.33
N ASN A 76 4.22 -3.02 3.69
CA ASN A 76 5.59 -3.44 3.36
C ASN A 76 6.26 -2.41 2.45
N ARG A 77 5.62 -1.96 1.35
CA ARG A 77 6.21 -0.93 0.46
C ARG A 77 6.51 0.39 1.17
N VAL A 78 5.64 0.83 2.09
CA VAL A 78 5.89 2.03 2.90
C VAL A 78 7.09 1.84 3.83
N ARG A 79 7.17 0.68 4.50
CA ARG A 79 8.27 0.33 5.40
C ARG A 79 9.58 0.22 4.65
N ASP A 80 9.61 -0.46 3.51
CA ASP A 80 10.82 -0.65 2.72
C ASP A 80 11.37 0.71 2.22
N LEU A 81 10.49 1.68 1.92
CA LEU A 81 10.90 3.01 1.46
C LEU A 81 11.33 3.94 2.60
N MET A 82 10.59 3.96 3.71
CA MET A 82 10.73 5.02 4.75
C MET A 82 11.27 4.52 6.08
N PHE A 83 11.20 3.22 6.35
CA PHE A 83 11.55 2.60 7.63
C PHE A 83 12.24 1.24 7.42
N PRO A 84 13.33 1.14 6.64
CA PRO A 84 13.88 -0.15 6.17
C PRO A 84 14.27 -1.11 7.31
N GLU A 85 14.72 -0.56 8.44
CA GLU A 85 15.11 -1.33 9.62
C GLU A 85 13.92 -1.76 10.51
N ARG A 86 12.69 -1.33 10.19
CA ARG A 86 11.51 -1.59 11.02
C ARG A 86 10.90 -2.95 10.69
N ASP A 87 10.84 -3.81 11.70
CA ASP A 87 10.01 -5.01 11.65
C ASP A 87 8.52 -4.66 11.79
N LEU A 88 7.68 -5.20 10.91
CA LEU A 88 6.22 -5.08 10.96
C LEU A 88 5.55 -6.32 11.58
N GLY A 89 6.33 -7.28 12.06
CA GLY A 89 5.84 -8.56 12.57
C GLY A 89 5.40 -9.48 11.43
N HIS A 90 4.42 -10.35 11.70
CA HIS A 90 4.01 -11.45 10.80
C HIS A 90 3.24 -10.97 9.55
N GLY A 91 3.95 -10.22 8.70
CA GLY A 91 3.62 -9.73 7.37
C GLY A 91 4.38 -10.44 6.25
N GLU A 92 5.28 -11.38 6.56
CA GLU A 92 5.93 -12.24 5.57
C GLU A 92 4.97 -13.36 5.14
N GLY A 93 4.54 -13.32 3.88
CA GLY A 93 3.96 -14.47 3.22
C GLY A 93 5.11 -15.37 2.79
N GLN A 94 5.08 -16.62 3.24
CA GLN A 94 5.95 -17.71 2.81
C GLN A 94 6.15 -17.64 1.28
N ARG A 95 7.41 -17.52 0.82
CA ARG A 95 7.75 -17.84 -0.57
C ARG A 95 7.25 -19.27 -0.78
N ARG A 96 6.24 -19.46 -1.64
CA ARG A 96 5.88 -20.81 -2.09
C ARG A 96 7.07 -21.31 -2.90
N ASP A 97 7.91 -22.12 -2.25
CA ASP A 97 8.81 -23.02 -2.93
C ASP A 97 7.95 -23.96 -3.80
N GLY A 98 8.31 -24.06 -5.07
CA GLY A 98 7.57 -24.79 -6.08
C GLY A 98 7.67 -26.29 -5.84
N GLY A 99 6.71 -26.84 -5.08
CA GLY A 99 6.46 -28.26 -5.02
C GLY A 99 5.57 -28.69 -6.19
N ASP A 100 6.21 -29.17 -7.25
CA ASP A 100 5.59 -29.91 -8.35
C ASP A 100 4.82 -31.12 -7.79
N GLY A 101 3.54 -31.19 -8.12
CA GLY A 101 2.64 -32.26 -7.74
C GLY A 101 1.67 -32.48 -8.89
N ALA A 102 2.14 -33.21 -9.91
CA ALA A 102 1.36 -33.64 -11.06
C ALA A 102 0.07 -34.36 -10.62
N PRO A 103 -1.03 -34.23 -11.38
CA PRO A 103 -2.23 -35.01 -11.13
C PRO A 103 -2.05 -36.44 -11.67
N GLU A 104 -2.14 -37.44 -10.80
CA GLU A 104 -2.33 -38.83 -11.22
C GLU A 104 -3.84 -39.09 -11.30
N GLY A 105 -4.32 -39.36 -12.51
CA GLY A 105 -5.65 -39.90 -12.75
C GLY A 105 -5.59 -41.39 -13.01
N ALA A 106 -6.40 -42.17 -12.29
CA ALA A 106 -6.94 -43.48 -12.66
C ALA A 106 -8.11 -43.83 -11.74
#